data_AF-A0A6I4MV20-F1
#
_entry.id   AF-A0A6I4MV20-F1
#
_cell.length_a   1.000
_cell.length_b   1.000
_cell.length_c   1.000
_cell.angle_alpha   90.00
_cell.angle_beta   90.00
_cell.angle_gamma   90.00
#
_symmetry.space_group_name_H-M   'P 1'
#
loop_
_entity.id
_entity.type
_entity.pdbx_description
1 polymer ?
#
loop_
_entity_poly.entity_id
_entity_poly.type
_entity_poly.pdbx_seq_one_letter_code
_entity_poly.pdbx_strand_id
1 'polypeptide(L)'
;MKTTKNTRRRGGMLAGAAVALSAAAIASALPASAAAPIHYSFDLKGSSFIKAPNGSTDLTGGVEADLDVTKPADNVTADLTLNPTKGDFSILGILPVTADISFVPQGKTTGTYANSELTTDSKMIVKLSSFNAFGSIPLGGGDTCQTTEPSDIVLKSDGKFIPSKGGTLKTDDFSLSAIDGCGPLTGILNAFTAGSGNTITLNLTAKA
;
A
#
# COMPACT_ATOMS: atom_id res chain seq x y z
N MET A 1 48.65 -58.14 -15.43
CA MET A 1 50.08 -58.09 -15.83
C MET A 1 50.66 -56.83 -15.19
N LYS A 2 51.19 -56.86 -13.95
CA LYS A 2 52.63 -57.07 -13.61
C LYS A 2 53.52 -56.50 -14.71
N THR A 3 54.38 -55.48 -14.54
CA THR A 3 55.29 -55.12 -13.45
C THR A 3 55.86 -53.74 -13.85
N THR A 4 56.24 -52.81 -12.97
CA THR A 4 57.63 -52.68 -12.52
C THR A 4 57.71 -51.61 -11.42
N LYS A 5 58.11 -52.02 -10.23
CA LYS A 5 58.75 -51.16 -9.22
C LYS A 5 60.22 -51.03 -9.63
N ASN A 6 60.81 -49.84 -9.52
CA ASN A 6 62.20 -49.78 -9.09
C ASN A 6 62.54 -48.51 -8.29
N THR A 7 63.41 -48.73 -7.34
CA THR A 7 63.73 -47.96 -6.14
C THR A 7 65.13 -47.39 -6.27
N ARG A 8 65.37 -46.13 -5.87
CA ARG A 8 66.67 -45.60 -5.39
C ARG A 8 66.42 -44.20 -4.80
N ARG A 9 66.34 -44.04 -3.47
CA ARG A 9 67.40 -43.84 -2.46
C ARG A 9 68.20 -42.52 -2.57
N ARG A 10 68.07 -41.75 -1.49
CA ARG A 10 69.05 -40.89 -0.78
C ARG A 10 69.35 -39.50 -1.35
N GLY A 11 69.12 -38.49 -0.50
CA GLY A 11 69.98 -37.30 -0.43
C GLY A 11 69.28 -36.08 0.14
N GLY A 12 69.76 -35.58 1.28
CA GLY A 12 69.75 -34.15 1.58
C GLY A 12 68.57 -33.59 2.36
N MET A 13 68.62 -33.74 3.68
CA MET A 13 67.99 -32.81 4.61
C MET A 13 68.84 -31.54 4.64
N LEU A 14 68.34 -30.44 4.09
CA LEU A 14 68.86 -29.10 4.33
C LEU A 14 67.67 -28.20 4.68
N ALA A 15 67.71 -27.72 5.92
CA ALA A 15 66.79 -26.76 6.48
C ALA A 15 66.84 -25.46 5.67
N GLY A 16 65.67 -25.03 5.19
CA GLY A 16 65.44 -23.71 4.63
C GLY A 16 64.07 -23.24 5.09
N ALA A 17 64.05 -22.41 6.14
CA ALA A 17 62.85 -21.74 6.60
C ALA A 17 62.36 -20.79 5.49
N ALA A 18 61.38 -21.22 4.70
CA ALA A 18 60.63 -20.34 3.82
C ALA A 18 59.34 -19.94 4.56
N VAL A 19 59.37 -18.73 5.12
CA VAL A 19 58.19 -18.01 5.59
C VAL A 19 57.29 -17.80 4.38
N ALA A 20 56.29 -18.66 4.20
CA ALA A 20 55.24 -18.43 3.23
C ALA A 20 54.29 -17.37 3.83
N LEU A 21 54.40 -16.14 3.33
CA LEU A 21 53.46 -15.07 3.64
C LEU A 21 52.04 -15.52 3.28
N SER A 22 51.18 -15.60 4.28
CA SER A 22 49.73 -15.67 4.10
C SER A 22 49.25 -14.36 3.47
N ALA A 23 48.96 -14.36 2.16
CA ALA A 23 48.23 -13.27 1.54
C ALA A 23 46.75 -13.36 1.97
N ALA A 24 46.44 -12.84 3.16
CA ALA A 24 45.07 -12.55 3.55
C ALA A 24 44.61 -11.33 2.73
N ALA A 25 43.93 -11.59 1.62
CA ALA A 25 43.17 -10.56 0.92
C ALA A 25 42.01 -10.12 1.82
N ILE A 26 42.24 -9.10 2.64
CA ILE A 26 41.18 -8.30 3.25
C ILE A 26 40.44 -7.59 2.11
N ALA A 27 39.41 -8.24 1.58
CA ALA A 27 38.37 -7.54 0.83
C ALA A 27 37.67 -6.61 1.81
N SER A 28 38.12 -5.37 1.89
CA SER A 28 37.40 -4.28 2.53
C SER A 28 36.10 -4.08 1.75
N ALA A 29 35.04 -4.77 2.18
CA ALA A 29 33.68 -4.41 1.82
C ALA A 29 33.43 -3.02 2.41
N LEU A 30 33.70 -1.98 1.61
CA LEU A 30 33.13 -0.67 1.85
C LEU A 30 31.61 -0.88 1.99
N PRO A 31 30.95 -0.35 3.03
CA PRO A 31 29.50 -0.33 3.03
C PRO A 31 29.08 0.39 1.75
N ALA A 32 28.42 -0.33 0.84
CA ALA A 32 27.76 0.31 -0.28
C ALA A 32 26.84 1.36 0.35
N SER A 33 27.12 2.65 0.11
CA SER A 33 26.27 3.73 0.58
C SER A 33 24.94 3.54 -0.14
N ALA A 34 24.00 2.83 0.49
CA ALA A 34 22.64 2.72 0.00
C ALA A 34 22.13 4.16 -0.15
N ALA A 35 21.77 4.55 -1.37
CA ALA A 35 21.20 5.87 -1.58
C ALA A 35 19.93 5.96 -0.73
N ALA A 36 19.80 7.03 0.06
CA ALA A 36 18.62 7.23 0.88
C ALA A 36 17.38 7.39 -0.02
N PRO A 37 16.20 6.91 0.41
CA PRO A 37 14.96 7.17 -0.30
C PRO A 37 14.70 8.67 -0.46
N ILE A 38 14.10 9.04 -1.59
CA ILE A 38 13.69 10.41 -1.88
C ILE A 38 12.28 10.62 -1.32
N HIS A 39 12.14 11.59 -0.43
CA HIS A 39 10.87 11.91 0.21
C HIS A 39 10.02 12.87 -0.63
N TYR A 40 8.71 12.62 -0.69
CA TYR A 40 7.72 13.43 -1.38
C TYR A 40 6.46 13.56 -0.53
N SER A 41 5.91 14.77 -0.47
CA SER A 41 4.65 15.05 0.21
C SER A 41 3.60 15.46 -0.80
N PHE A 42 2.37 14.95 -0.66
CA PHE A 42 1.27 15.24 -1.58
C PHE A 42 0.00 15.63 -0.84
N ASP A 43 -0.73 16.58 -1.40
CA ASP A 43 -2.16 16.77 -1.13
C ASP A 43 -2.96 15.80 -1.99
N LEU A 44 -4.02 15.23 -1.40
CA LEU A 44 -4.89 14.25 -2.04
C LEU A 44 -6.31 14.79 -2.09
N LYS A 45 -6.91 14.77 -3.29
CA LYS A 45 -8.33 15.04 -3.50
C LYS A 45 -8.91 14.07 -4.51
N GLY A 46 -10.13 13.61 -4.30
CA GLY A 46 -10.76 12.65 -5.19
C GLY A 46 -12.17 12.30 -4.77
N SER A 47 -12.66 11.21 -5.31
CA SER A 47 -13.95 10.64 -4.94
C SER A 47 -13.92 9.13 -5.00
N SER A 48 -14.83 8.50 -4.26
CA SER A 48 -15.13 7.10 -4.36
C SER A 48 -16.61 6.90 -4.66
N PHE A 49 -16.91 5.93 -5.52
CA PHE A 49 -18.26 5.46 -5.78
C PHE A 49 -18.45 4.08 -5.18
N ILE A 50 -19.50 3.93 -4.37
CA ILE A 50 -19.90 2.66 -3.77
C ILE A 50 -21.11 2.16 -4.52
N LYS A 51 -21.00 0.96 -5.08
CA LYS A 51 -21.98 0.41 -6.02
C LYS A 51 -23.28 -0.02 -5.35
N ALA A 52 -23.18 -0.78 -4.25
CA ALA A 52 -24.35 -1.37 -3.60
C ALA A 52 -25.40 -0.33 -3.15
N PRO A 53 -25.04 0.81 -2.54
CA PRO A 53 -25.97 1.86 -2.18
C PRO A 53 -26.05 2.97 -3.24
N ASN A 54 -25.46 2.77 -4.42
CA ASN A 54 -25.41 3.71 -5.55
C ASN A 54 -25.15 5.15 -5.10
N GLY A 55 -23.96 5.40 -4.58
CA GLY A 55 -23.61 6.71 -4.08
C GLY A 55 -22.12 6.97 -4.05
N SER A 56 -21.77 8.20 -3.70
CA SER A 56 -20.38 8.65 -3.73
C SER A 56 -20.01 9.40 -2.46
N THR A 57 -18.71 9.43 -2.21
CA THR A 57 -18.12 10.25 -1.16
C THR A 57 -16.88 10.95 -1.69
N ASP A 58 -16.70 12.19 -1.27
CA ASP A 58 -15.49 12.95 -1.56
C ASP A 58 -14.36 12.49 -0.66
N LEU A 59 -13.16 12.40 -1.23
CA LEU A 59 -11.95 12.02 -0.52
C LEU A 59 -11.00 13.21 -0.49
N THR A 60 -10.52 13.53 0.70
CA THR A 60 -9.46 14.52 0.90
C THR A 60 -8.44 13.99 1.89
N GLY A 61 -7.21 14.46 1.81
CA GLY A 61 -6.16 14.02 2.72
C GLY A 61 -4.78 14.39 2.25
N GLY A 62 -3.80 13.60 2.67
CA GLY A 62 -2.41 13.74 2.28
C GLY A 62 -1.67 12.42 2.23
N VAL A 63 -0.54 12.43 1.53
CA VAL A 63 0.34 11.27 1.39
C VAL A 63 1.78 11.73 1.61
N GLU A 64 2.49 11.04 2.48
CA GLU A 64 3.93 11.21 2.69
C GLU A 64 4.60 9.94 2.15
N ALA A 65 5.40 10.06 1.09
CA ALA A 65 5.91 8.94 0.32
C ALA A 65 7.43 8.98 0.20
N ASP A 66 8.05 7.81 0.31
CA ASP A 66 9.46 7.58 0.08
C ASP A 66 9.65 6.73 -1.18
N LEU A 67 10.47 7.23 -2.11
CA LEU A 67 10.86 6.53 -3.34
C LEU A 67 12.31 6.09 -3.27
N ASP A 68 12.53 4.78 -3.24
CA ASP A 68 13.85 4.16 -3.27
C ASP A 68 14.24 3.78 -4.69
N VAL A 69 14.89 4.69 -5.40
CA VAL A 69 15.31 4.48 -6.80
C VAL A 69 16.35 3.37 -6.99
N THR A 70 16.89 2.80 -5.90
CA THR A 70 17.82 1.67 -5.96
C THR A 70 17.10 0.33 -6.12
N LYS A 71 15.79 0.28 -5.84
CA LYS A 71 14.97 -0.93 -5.95
C LYS A 71 14.24 -0.99 -7.30
N PRO A 72 14.23 -2.15 -7.98
CA PRO A 72 13.53 -2.33 -9.26
C PRO A 72 12.02 -2.53 -9.11
N ALA A 73 11.54 -2.95 -7.93
CA ALA A 73 10.14 -3.16 -7.57
C ALA A 73 9.97 -2.88 -6.07
N ASP A 74 8.73 -2.64 -5.63
CA ASP A 74 8.41 -2.28 -4.24
C ASP A 74 9.26 -1.10 -3.73
N ASN A 75 9.49 -0.16 -4.65
CA ASN A 75 10.35 0.99 -4.46
C ASN A 75 9.60 2.20 -3.89
N VAL A 76 8.30 2.09 -3.67
CA VAL A 76 7.48 3.14 -3.03
C VAL A 76 6.94 2.62 -1.70
N THR A 77 7.12 3.41 -0.65
CA THR A 77 6.42 3.26 0.62
C THR A 77 5.79 4.58 1.00
N ALA A 78 4.57 4.59 1.52
CA ALA A 78 3.89 5.83 1.87
C ALA A 78 3.00 5.70 3.11
N ASP A 79 2.84 6.80 3.82
CA ASP A 79 1.86 6.99 4.87
C ASP A 79 0.67 7.76 4.28
N LEU A 80 -0.47 7.07 4.13
CA LEU A 80 -1.72 7.64 3.64
C LEU A 80 -2.56 8.15 4.82
N THR A 81 -2.97 9.41 4.75
CA THR A 81 -3.95 9.99 5.68
C THR A 81 -5.16 10.47 4.89
N LEU A 82 -6.34 9.93 5.20
CA LEU A 82 -7.61 10.41 4.66
C LEU A 82 -8.40 11.11 5.76
N ASN A 83 -8.96 12.27 5.43
CA ASN A 83 -9.81 13.00 6.34
C ASN A 83 -11.18 12.31 6.45
N PRO A 84 -11.86 12.40 7.61
CA PRO A 84 -13.26 12.04 7.70
C PRO A 84 -14.09 12.79 6.67
N THR A 85 -15.11 12.12 6.14
CA THR A 85 -15.95 12.63 5.05
C THR A 85 -17.40 12.22 5.26
N LYS A 86 -18.28 12.77 4.44
CA LYS A 86 -19.68 12.37 4.34
C LYS A 86 -19.93 11.74 2.98
N GLY A 87 -20.71 10.68 2.95
CA GLY A 87 -21.18 10.05 1.73
C GLY A 87 -22.68 10.24 1.55
N ASP A 88 -23.10 10.44 0.31
CA ASP A 88 -24.49 10.54 -0.11
C ASP A 88 -24.85 9.31 -0.94
N PHE A 89 -25.90 8.62 -0.53
CA PHE A 89 -26.28 7.31 -1.05
C PHE A 89 -27.78 7.20 -1.33
N SER A 90 -28.15 6.32 -2.25
CA SER A 90 -29.54 6.04 -2.60
C SER A 90 -29.81 4.54 -2.59
N ILE A 91 -30.27 4.04 -1.45
CA ILE A 91 -30.61 2.62 -1.28
C ILE A 91 -31.85 2.30 -2.11
N LEU A 92 -31.73 1.28 -2.98
CA LEU A 92 -32.77 0.83 -3.92
C LEU A 92 -33.30 1.94 -4.85
N GLY A 93 -32.55 3.05 -5.01
CA GLY A 93 -32.93 4.19 -5.84
C GLY A 93 -34.04 5.09 -5.28
N ILE A 94 -34.57 4.80 -4.08
CA ILE A 94 -35.72 5.50 -3.50
C ILE A 94 -35.46 6.05 -2.10
N LEU A 95 -34.48 5.49 -1.38
CA LEU A 95 -34.20 5.85 0.01
C LEU A 95 -32.88 6.64 0.09
N PRO A 96 -32.93 7.97 0.22
CA PRO A 96 -31.73 8.77 0.41
C PRO A 96 -31.14 8.50 1.80
N VAL A 97 -29.85 8.18 1.84
CA VAL A 97 -29.10 7.91 3.06
C VAL A 97 -27.81 8.72 3.04
N THR A 98 -27.49 9.34 4.17
CA THR A 98 -26.18 9.95 4.41
C THR A 98 -25.41 9.11 5.42
N ALA A 99 -24.10 9.01 5.23
CA ALA A 99 -23.23 8.36 6.20
C ALA A 99 -22.00 9.21 6.52
N ASP A 100 -21.62 9.25 7.80
CA ASP A 100 -20.35 9.83 8.23
C ASP A 100 -19.28 8.73 8.21
N ILE A 101 -18.21 8.96 7.45
CA ILE A 101 -17.21 7.96 7.10
C ILE A 101 -15.84 8.42 7.59
N SER A 102 -15.09 7.51 8.20
CA SER A 102 -13.67 7.71 8.49
C SER A 102 -12.86 6.48 8.13
N PHE A 103 -11.57 6.69 7.88
CA PHE A 103 -10.69 5.67 7.33
C PHE A 103 -9.54 5.40 8.30
N VAL A 104 -9.21 4.13 8.50
CA VAL A 104 -8.11 3.71 9.37
C VAL A 104 -7.14 2.85 8.56
N PRO A 105 -6.03 3.42 8.08
CA PRO A 105 -4.98 2.68 7.39
C PRO A 105 -4.46 1.52 8.25
N GLN A 106 -4.21 0.37 7.62
CA GLN A 106 -3.71 -0.85 8.25
C GLN A 106 -2.24 -1.08 7.85
N GLY A 107 -1.40 -0.10 8.18
CA GLY A 107 0.02 -0.09 7.83
C GLY A 107 0.35 0.89 6.70
N LYS A 108 1.58 0.78 6.17
CA LYS A 108 2.07 1.62 5.07
C LYS A 108 1.46 1.18 3.75
N THR A 109 1.14 2.15 2.91
CA THR A 109 0.93 1.94 1.48
C THR A 109 2.24 1.50 0.85
N THR A 110 2.21 0.48 0.02
CA THR A 110 3.38 0.01 -0.75
C THR A 110 3.12 0.13 -2.23
N GLY A 111 4.15 0.17 -3.05
CA GLY A 111 3.94 0.28 -4.48
C GLY A 111 5.21 0.22 -5.31
N THR A 112 5.00 0.24 -6.62
CA THR A 112 6.05 0.30 -7.62
C THR A 112 5.86 1.53 -8.51
N TYR A 113 6.90 2.35 -8.60
CA TYR A 113 7.04 3.41 -9.57
C TYR A 113 8.08 3.04 -10.63
N ALA A 114 7.65 2.88 -11.87
CA ALA A 114 8.52 2.58 -13.00
C ALA A 114 7.94 3.19 -14.29
N ASN A 115 8.80 3.66 -15.20
CA ASN A 115 8.37 4.18 -16.50
C ASN A 115 7.31 5.30 -16.44
N SER A 116 7.37 6.15 -15.39
CA SER A 116 6.35 7.18 -15.12
C SER A 116 4.95 6.65 -14.82
N GLU A 117 4.82 5.38 -14.46
CA GLU A 117 3.59 4.76 -13.96
C GLU A 117 3.76 4.42 -12.48
N LEU A 118 2.70 4.63 -11.71
CA LEU A 118 2.66 4.31 -10.28
C LEU A 118 1.54 3.29 -10.04
N THR A 119 1.88 2.18 -9.40
CA THR A 119 0.90 1.26 -8.81
C THR A 119 1.12 1.19 -7.31
N THR A 120 0.07 1.34 -6.52
CA THR A 120 0.13 1.26 -5.06
C THR A 120 -0.93 0.29 -4.53
N ASP A 121 -0.66 -0.27 -3.36
CA ASP A 121 -1.56 -1.10 -2.56
C ASP A 121 -1.67 -0.48 -1.17
N SER A 122 -2.91 -0.24 -0.73
CA SER A 122 -3.22 0.23 0.61
C SER A 122 -4.29 -0.64 1.24
N LYS A 123 -4.13 -0.96 2.52
CA LYS A 123 -5.13 -1.66 3.32
C LYS A 123 -5.79 -0.68 4.29
N MET A 124 -7.11 -0.67 4.39
CA MET A 124 -7.80 0.21 5.34
C MET A 124 -9.10 -0.37 5.89
N ILE A 125 -9.38 -0.07 7.14
CA ILE A 125 -10.69 -0.27 7.77
C ILE A 125 -11.52 0.97 7.54
N VAL A 126 -12.78 0.80 7.13
CA VAL A 126 -13.74 1.90 6.98
C VAL A 126 -14.65 1.91 8.19
N LYS A 127 -14.73 3.05 8.87
CA LYS A 127 -15.60 3.31 10.01
C LYS A 127 -16.77 4.17 9.60
N LEU A 128 -17.94 3.86 10.14
CA LEU A 128 -19.21 4.46 9.78
C LEU A 128 -19.89 4.96 11.05
N SER A 129 -19.57 6.18 11.45
CA SER A 129 -20.03 6.73 12.74
C SER A 129 -21.53 7.04 12.75
N SER A 130 -22.13 7.30 11.59
CA SER A 130 -23.57 7.51 11.48
C SER A 130 -24.13 7.04 10.14
N PHE A 131 -25.38 6.60 10.15
CA PHE A 131 -26.22 6.39 8.97
C PHE A 131 -27.57 7.06 9.19
N ASN A 132 -27.98 7.97 8.31
CA ASN A 132 -29.24 8.69 8.44
C ASN A 132 -30.07 8.61 7.15
N ALA A 133 -31.28 8.06 7.24
CA ALA A 133 -32.28 8.16 6.20
C ALA A 133 -32.89 9.56 6.18
N PHE A 134 -33.18 10.08 4.98
CA PHE A 134 -33.80 11.40 4.79
C PHE A 134 -33.06 12.52 5.56
N GLY A 135 -31.74 12.35 5.72
CA GLY A 135 -30.84 13.30 6.39
C GLY A 135 -30.97 13.39 7.93
N SER A 136 -31.93 12.72 8.56
CA SER A 136 -32.22 12.91 9.99
C SER A 136 -32.73 11.69 10.76
N ILE A 137 -33.16 10.63 10.09
CA ILE A 137 -33.68 9.42 10.73
C ILE A 137 -32.52 8.44 10.93
N PRO A 138 -32.06 8.18 12.16
CA PRO A 138 -30.91 7.32 12.40
C PRO A 138 -31.25 5.87 12.04
N LEU A 139 -30.46 5.28 11.15
CA LEU A 139 -30.53 3.87 10.77
C LEU A 139 -29.52 3.02 11.55
N GLY A 140 -28.43 3.63 12.00
CA GLY A 140 -27.34 2.94 12.69
C GLY A 140 -26.07 3.77 12.70
N GLY A 141 -24.95 3.09 12.97
CA GLY A 141 -23.64 3.70 13.18
C GLY A 141 -23.17 3.54 14.62
N GLY A 142 -22.16 4.34 14.99
CA GLY A 142 -21.54 4.34 16.31
C GLY A 142 -20.03 4.10 16.25
N ASP A 143 -19.37 4.24 17.39
CA ASP A 143 -17.90 4.20 17.48
C ASP A 143 -17.30 2.83 17.12
N THR A 144 -18.10 1.76 17.23
CA THR A 144 -17.73 0.39 16.89
C THR A 144 -18.17 -0.02 15.49
N CYS A 145 -18.92 0.81 14.78
CA CYS A 145 -19.45 0.49 13.46
C CYS A 145 -18.35 0.60 12.39
N GLN A 146 -17.89 -0.54 11.88
CA GLN A 146 -16.77 -0.58 10.94
C GLN A 146 -16.73 -1.86 10.10
N THR A 147 -15.94 -1.88 9.04
CA THR A 147 -15.66 -3.12 8.29
C THR A 147 -14.96 -4.14 9.17
N THR A 148 -15.34 -5.40 9.00
CA THR A 148 -14.80 -6.56 9.73
C THR A 148 -13.41 -6.95 9.29
N GLU A 149 -13.07 -6.66 8.03
CA GLU A 149 -11.75 -6.88 7.46
C GLU A 149 -11.28 -5.60 6.73
N PRO A 150 -9.95 -5.40 6.60
CA PRO A 150 -9.42 -4.31 5.80
C PRO A 150 -9.72 -4.51 4.31
N SER A 151 -10.08 -3.44 3.64
CA SER A 151 -10.20 -3.42 2.18
C SER A 151 -8.85 -3.19 1.54
N ASP A 152 -8.55 -4.02 0.55
CA ASP A 152 -7.39 -3.88 -0.33
C ASP A 152 -7.71 -2.91 -1.46
N ILE A 153 -6.97 -1.82 -1.53
CA ILE A 153 -7.16 -0.75 -2.50
C ILE A 153 -5.90 -0.64 -3.33
N VAL A 154 -5.93 -1.29 -4.49
CA VAL A 154 -4.86 -1.23 -5.49
C VAL A 154 -5.15 -0.10 -6.45
N LEU A 155 -4.37 0.97 -6.41
CA LEU A 155 -4.53 2.11 -7.32
C LEU A 155 -3.44 2.10 -8.39
N LYS A 156 -3.81 2.50 -9.61
CA LYS A 156 -2.89 2.68 -10.72
C LYS A 156 -2.96 4.09 -11.26
N SER A 157 -1.83 4.62 -11.70
CA SER A 157 -1.81 5.93 -12.34
C SER A 157 -2.63 5.93 -13.63
N ASP A 158 -3.50 6.92 -13.75
CA ASP A 158 -4.21 7.20 -14.99
C ASP A 158 -3.38 8.19 -15.81
N GLY A 159 -2.58 7.63 -16.73
CA GLY A 159 -1.55 8.38 -17.44
C GLY A 159 -0.25 8.50 -16.64
N LYS A 160 0.52 9.57 -16.92
CA LYS A 160 1.86 9.75 -16.35
C LYS A 160 1.80 10.30 -14.93
N PHE A 161 2.50 9.63 -14.01
CA PHE A 161 2.80 10.12 -12.68
C PHE A 161 4.20 10.76 -12.61
N ILE A 162 4.27 11.99 -12.13
CA ILE A 162 5.52 12.75 -12.00
C ILE A 162 5.74 13.04 -10.51
N PRO A 163 6.70 12.42 -9.80
CA PRO A 163 6.85 12.55 -8.35
C PRO A 163 6.91 14.01 -7.83
N SER A 164 7.54 14.92 -8.57
CA SER A 164 7.62 16.34 -8.21
C SER A 164 6.36 17.17 -8.51
N LYS A 165 5.31 16.57 -9.10
CA LYS A 165 4.04 17.24 -9.44
C LYS A 165 2.81 16.48 -8.92
N GLY A 166 2.89 15.15 -8.87
CA GLY A 166 1.78 14.24 -8.63
C GLY A 166 1.18 13.68 -9.91
N GLY A 167 -0.09 13.31 -9.85
CA GLY A 167 -0.84 12.67 -10.93
C GLY A 167 -2.16 12.07 -10.45
N THR A 168 -2.95 11.57 -11.39
CA THR A 168 -4.22 10.88 -11.09
C THR A 168 -3.97 9.40 -10.87
N LEU A 169 -4.58 8.83 -9.84
CA LEU A 169 -4.60 7.40 -9.55
C LEU A 169 -6.04 6.90 -9.52
N LYS A 170 -6.31 5.70 -10.03
CA LYS A 170 -7.66 5.13 -10.04
C LYS A 170 -7.67 3.61 -9.81
N THR A 171 -8.81 3.14 -9.36
CA THR A 171 -9.24 1.74 -9.49
C THR A 171 -10.72 1.70 -9.86
N ASP A 172 -11.07 0.78 -10.75
CA ASP A 172 -12.45 0.55 -11.19
C ASP A 172 -13.09 -0.63 -10.44
N ASP A 173 -12.33 -1.31 -9.58
CA ASP A 173 -12.84 -2.39 -8.76
C ASP A 173 -12.05 -2.48 -7.44
N PHE A 174 -12.73 -2.20 -6.34
CA PHE A 174 -12.31 -2.62 -5.01
C PHE A 174 -13.52 -3.14 -4.24
N SER A 175 -13.25 -3.94 -3.21
CA SER A 175 -14.29 -4.55 -2.39
C SER A 175 -14.31 -3.98 -0.97
N LEU A 176 -15.52 -3.80 -0.44
CA LEU A 176 -15.75 -3.52 0.96
C LEU A 176 -16.24 -4.79 1.65
N SER A 177 -15.57 -5.16 2.75
CA SER A 177 -16.01 -6.27 3.59
C SER A 177 -17.28 -5.91 4.35
N ALA A 178 -17.92 -6.93 4.93
CA ALA A 178 -19.07 -6.73 5.81
C ALA A 178 -18.73 -5.78 6.97
N ILE A 179 -19.71 -5.00 7.41
CA ILE A 179 -19.65 -4.15 8.59
C ILE A 179 -20.24 -4.87 9.81
N ASP A 180 -19.72 -4.52 10.98
CA ASP A 180 -20.23 -4.98 12.27
C ASP A 180 -20.29 -3.82 13.27
N GLY A 181 -21.04 -3.99 14.37
CA GLY A 181 -21.14 -3.01 15.44
C GLY A 181 -21.97 -1.77 15.08
N CYS A 182 -22.85 -1.87 14.09
CA CYS A 182 -23.64 -0.75 13.54
C CYS A 182 -25.06 -0.64 14.10
N GLY A 183 -25.38 -1.42 15.12
CA GLY A 183 -26.69 -1.46 15.76
C GLY A 183 -27.63 -2.55 15.20
N PRO A 184 -28.93 -2.50 15.53
CA PRO A 184 -29.88 -3.58 15.25
C PRO A 184 -30.11 -3.82 13.75
N LEU A 185 -29.83 -2.84 12.90
CA LEU A 185 -29.99 -2.93 11.45
C LEU A 185 -28.72 -3.36 10.72
N THR A 186 -27.66 -3.77 11.43
CA THR A 186 -26.36 -4.18 10.83
C THR A 186 -26.52 -5.17 9.67
N GLY A 187 -27.40 -6.17 9.79
CA GLY A 187 -27.66 -7.13 8.72
C GLY A 187 -28.23 -6.50 7.44
N ILE A 188 -29.12 -5.51 7.59
CA ILE A 188 -29.69 -4.77 6.45
C ILE A 188 -28.65 -3.82 5.88
N LEU A 189 -27.91 -3.10 6.73
CA LEU A 189 -26.85 -2.18 6.29
C LEU A 189 -25.76 -2.92 5.51
N ASN A 190 -25.41 -4.15 5.90
CA ASN A 190 -24.48 -5.00 5.17
C ASN A 190 -24.87 -5.25 3.72
N ALA A 191 -26.17 -5.46 3.45
CA ALA A 191 -26.67 -5.68 2.09
C ALA A 191 -26.45 -4.48 1.15
N PHE A 192 -26.21 -3.29 1.71
CA PHE A 192 -26.04 -2.06 0.96
C PHE A 192 -24.65 -1.42 1.11
N THR A 193 -23.76 -1.98 1.91
CA THR A 193 -22.42 -1.41 2.17
C THR A 193 -21.29 -2.34 1.73
N ALA A 194 -21.48 -3.66 1.85
CA ALA A 194 -20.49 -4.65 1.47
C ALA A 194 -20.62 -5.06 0.00
N GLY A 195 -19.50 -5.42 -0.62
CA GLY A 195 -19.46 -5.93 -1.99
C GLY A 195 -18.35 -5.32 -2.85
N SER A 196 -18.25 -5.83 -4.08
CA SER A 196 -17.29 -5.41 -5.10
C SER A 196 -17.89 -4.44 -6.12
N GLY A 197 -17.07 -3.98 -7.08
CA GLY A 197 -17.47 -3.04 -8.13
C GLY A 197 -17.51 -1.60 -7.67
N ASN A 198 -16.85 -1.28 -6.57
CA ASN A 198 -16.66 0.09 -6.11
C ASN A 198 -15.46 0.71 -6.85
N THR A 199 -15.48 2.03 -7.03
CA THR A 199 -14.41 2.75 -7.74
C THR A 199 -13.83 3.88 -6.89
N ILE A 200 -12.56 4.20 -7.14
CA ILE A 200 -11.87 5.34 -6.53
C ILE A 200 -11.11 6.07 -7.63
N THR A 201 -11.18 7.40 -7.62
CA THR A 201 -10.30 8.27 -8.41
C THR A 201 -9.70 9.32 -7.49
N LEU A 202 -8.38 9.39 -7.44
CA LEU A 202 -7.61 10.32 -6.62
C LEU A 202 -6.71 11.18 -7.49
N ASN A 203 -6.55 12.43 -7.12
CA ASN A 203 -5.59 13.36 -7.71
C ASN A 203 -4.62 13.76 -6.62
N LEU A 204 -3.35 13.40 -6.83
CA LEU A 204 -2.25 13.78 -5.96
C LEU A 204 -1.58 15.03 -6.53
N THR A 205 -1.35 16.02 -5.68
CA THR A 205 -0.61 17.24 -6.03
C THR A 205 0.58 17.36 -5.10
N ALA A 206 1.79 17.50 -5.65
CA ALA A 206 2.99 17.65 -4.83
C ALA A 206 2.89 18.94 -3.99
N LYS A 207 3.21 18.84 -2.70
CA LYS A 207 3.36 19.99 -1.81
C LYS A 207 4.70 20.68 -2.12
N ALA A 208 4.70 22.00 -1.96
CA ALA A 208 5.89 22.84 -2.13
C ALA A 208 6.82 22.77 -0.92
#